data_AF-A0A496ZV82-F1
#
_entry.id   AF-A0A496ZV82-F1
#
_cell.length_a   1.000
_cell.length_b   1.000
_cell.length_c   1.000
_cell.angle_alpha   90.00
_cell.angle_beta   90.00
_cell.angle_gamma   90.00
#
_symmetry.space_group_name_H-M   'P 1'
#
loop_
_entity.id
_entity.type
_entity.pdbx_description
1 polymer ?
#
loop_
_entity_poly.entity_id
_entity_poly.type
_entity_poly.pdbx_seq_one_letter_code
_entity_poly.pdbx_strand_id
1 'polypeptide(L)'
;MTFMKNRYGQIIFGHLAIIAGCMLVTAGIYYVPMIAESVKANNNQIHLLHIFAMPLFWGFFSIGGGVCAIYHGFCKCVRHDWKV
;
A
#
# COMPACT_ATOMS: atom_id res chain seq x y z
N MET A 1 -19.35 3.32 -16.37
CA MET A 1 -19.01 2.22 -15.45
C MET A 1 -18.20 2.77 -14.29
N THR A 2 -18.85 3.14 -13.18
CA THR A 2 -18.15 3.68 -12.00
C THR A 2 -17.66 2.50 -11.16
N PHE A 3 -16.41 2.06 -11.40
CA PHE A 3 -15.73 1.01 -10.62
C PHE A 3 -15.80 1.28 -9.10
N MET A 4 -15.87 2.57 -8.74
CA MET A 4 -16.09 3.12 -7.40
C MET A 4 -17.41 2.70 -6.71
N LYS A 5 -18.44 2.25 -7.43
CA LYS A 5 -19.77 1.93 -6.86
C LYS A 5 -20.06 0.44 -6.74
N ASN A 6 -19.16 -0.42 -7.21
CA ASN A 6 -19.35 -1.87 -7.14
C ASN A 6 -18.53 -2.46 -5.99
N ARG A 7 -19.21 -3.08 -5.01
CA ARG A 7 -18.60 -3.77 -3.86
C ARG A 7 -17.49 -4.73 -4.28
N TYR A 8 -17.77 -5.58 -5.26
CA TYR A 8 -16.81 -6.59 -5.71
C TYR A 8 -15.55 -5.95 -6.32
N GLY A 9 -15.72 -4.85 -7.06
CA GLY A 9 -14.59 -4.11 -7.65
C GLY A 9 -13.64 -3.54 -6.59
N GLN A 10 -14.19 -2.92 -5.53
CA GLN A 10 -13.36 -2.37 -4.45
C GLN A 10 -12.66 -3.45 -3.62
N ILE A 11 -13.33 -4.57 -3.35
CA ILE A 11 -12.74 -5.69 -2.61
C ILE A 11 -11.60 -6.33 -3.42
N ILE A 12 -11.82 -6.61 -4.71
CA ILE A 12 -10.79 -7.19 -5.58
C ILE A 12 -9.60 -6.24 -5.69
N PHE A 13 -9.85 -4.95 -5.96
CA PHE A 13 -8.79 -3.95 -6.01
C PHE A 13 -8.00 -3.87 -4.70
N GLY A 14 -8.69 -3.89 -3.55
CA GLY A 14 -8.04 -3.86 -2.25
C GLY A 14 -7.16 -5.07 -1.98
N HIS A 15 -7.59 -6.28 -2.37
CA HIS A 15 -6.76 -7.49 -2.26
C HIS A 15 -5.53 -7.42 -3.17
N LEU A 16 -5.70 -6.97 -4.42
CA LEU A 16 -4.58 -6.81 -5.35
C LEU A 16 -3.57 -5.77 -4.84
N ALA A 17 -4.05 -4.67 -4.27
CA ALA A 17 -3.20 -3.66 -3.65
C ALA A 17 -2.43 -4.21 -2.43
N ILE A 18 -3.08 -5.01 -1.57
CA ILE A 18 -2.39 -5.66 -0.45
C ILE A 18 -1.32 -6.63 -0.96
N ILE A 19 -1.63 -7.48 -1.95
CA ILE A 19 -0.67 -8.44 -2.51
C ILE A 19 0.53 -7.72 -3.12
N ALA A 20 0.28 -6.69 -3.94
CA ALA A 20 1.34 -5.87 -4.51
C ALA A 20 2.17 -5.19 -3.40
N GLY A 21 1.52 -4.62 -2.39
CA GLY A 21 2.16 -4.01 -1.24
C GLY A 21 3.04 -4.99 -0.47
N CYS A 22 2.59 -6.22 -0.24
CA CYS A 22 3.39 -7.28 0.38
C CYS A 22 4.63 -7.61 -0.45
N MET A 23 4.51 -7.73 -1.77
CA MET A 23 5.66 -7.94 -2.67
C MET A 23 6.66 -6.78 -2.59
N LEU A 24 6.17 -5.53 -2.54
CA LEU A 24 7.02 -4.35 -2.37
C LEU A 24 7.71 -4.30 -1.00
N VAL A 25 7.03 -4.73 0.06
CA VAL A 25 7.62 -4.84 1.40
C VAL A 25 8.72 -5.91 1.40
N THR A 26 8.47 -7.09 0.83
CA THR A 26 9.50 -8.14 0.71
C THR A 26 10.71 -7.66 -0.08
N ALA A 27 10.49 -7.00 -1.22
CA ALA A 27 11.57 -6.38 -1.99
C ALA A 27 12.31 -5.31 -1.17
N GLY A 28 11.58 -4.45 -0.47
CA GLY A 28 12.17 -3.41 0.38
C GLY A 28 13.07 -3.98 1.47
N ILE A 29 12.61 -5.02 2.19
CA ILE A 29 13.40 -5.72 3.22
C ILE A 29 14.67 -6.33 2.61
N TYR A 30 14.58 -6.89 1.40
CA TYR A 30 15.74 -7.42 0.70
C TYR A 30 16.79 -6.34 0.36
N TYR A 31 16.37 -5.11 0.06
CA TYR A 31 17.27 -3.99 -0.21
C TYR A 31 17.79 -3.27 1.04
N VAL A 32 17.19 -3.48 2.23
CA VAL A 32 17.64 -2.88 3.50
C VAL A 32 19.15 -3.03 3.75
N PRO A 33 19.78 -4.22 3.67
CA PRO A 33 21.21 -4.35 3.94
C PRO A 33 22.07 -3.51 2.99
N MET A 34 21.69 -3.45 1.71
CA MET A 34 22.40 -2.65 0.69
C MET A 34 22.32 -1.15 1.00
N ILE A 35 21.20 -0.69 1.58
CA ILE A 35 20.99 0.71 1.94
C ILE A 35 21.59 1.03 3.31
N ALA A 36 21.64 0.08 4.23
CA ALA A 36 22.24 0.26 5.55
C ALA A 36 23.74 0.61 5.44
N GLU A 37 24.44 0.02 4.47
CA GLU A 37 25.83 0.36 4.19
C GLU A 37 26.00 1.79 3.66
N SER A 38 25.12 2.24 2.75
CA SER A 38 25.18 3.59 2.19
C SER A 38 24.79 4.68 3.19
N VAL A 39 23.91 4.37 4.14
CA VAL A 39 23.56 5.26 5.27
C VAL A 39 24.72 5.35 6.28
N LYS A 40 25.41 4.24 6.55
CA LYS A 40 26.58 4.23 7.43
C LYS A 40 27.74 5.04 6.87
N ALA A 41 27.95 5.01 5.55
CA ALA A 41 28.93 5.84 4.85
C ALA A 41 28.59 7.34 4.87
N ASN A 42 27.30 7.70 4.92
CA ASN A 42 26.81 9.09 4.99
C ASN A 42 26.58 9.60 6.43
N ASN A 43 27.38 9.17 7.40
CA ASN A 43 27.28 9.59 8.81
C ASN A 43 25.86 9.46 9.39
N ASN A 44 25.17 8.36 9.05
CA ASN A 44 23.81 8.05 9.49
C ASN A 44 22.74 9.08 9.08
N GLN A 45 23.00 9.85 8.03
CA GLN A 45 22.02 10.79 7.48
C GLN A 45 21.12 10.11 6.45
N ILE A 46 19.82 10.08 6.73
CA ILE A 46 18.81 9.57 5.80
C ILE A 46 18.03 10.75 5.24
N HIS A 47 18.16 10.99 3.94
CA HIS A 47 17.40 12.04 3.27
C HIS A 47 15.94 11.59 3.09
N LEU A 48 14.97 12.49 3.32
CA LEU A 48 13.53 12.19 3.14
C LEU A 48 13.20 11.66 1.75
N LEU A 49 13.86 12.19 0.73
CA LEU A 49 13.69 11.77 -0.66
C LEU A 49 14.10 10.30 -0.86
N HIS A 50 15.06 9.81 -0.09
CA HIS A 50 15.49 8.42 -0.10
C HIS A 50 14.42 7.49 0.51
N ILE A 51 13.72 7.95 1.55
CA ILE A 51 12.59 7.22 2.16
C ILE A 51 11.42 7.11 1.19
N PHE A 52 11.06 8.21 0.52
CA PHE A 52 9.99 8.21 -0.48
C PHE A 52 10.35 7.42 -1.74
N ALA A 53 11.63 7.26 -2.06
CA ALA A 53 12.06 6.43 -3.19
C ALA A 53 12.10 4.93 -2.85
N MET A 54 12.09 4.56 -1.56
CA MET A 54 12.18 3.16 -1.16
C MET A 54 10.88 2.40 -1.48
N PRO A 55 10.99 1.17 -2.04
CA PRO A 55 9.82 0.32 -2.27
C PRO A 55 9.10 -0.03 -0.96
N LEU A 56 9.81 -0.02 0.18
CA LEU A 56 9.23 -0.26 1.50
C LEU A 56 8.13 0.76 1.85
N PHE A 57 8.37 2.04 1.57
CA PHE A 57 7.40 3.12 1.85
C PHE A 57 6.10 2.92 1.06
N TRP A 58 6.23 2.69 -0.25
CA TRP A 58 5.09 2.43 -1.12
C TRP A 58 4.42 1.09 -0.81
N GLY A 59 5.17 0.10 -0.33
CA GLY A 59 4.62 -1.16 0.16
C GLY A 59 3.65 -0.96 1.31
N PHE A 60 4.06 -0.22 2.35
CA PHE A 60 3.17 0.12 3.47
C PHE A 60 1.97 0.97 3.03
N PHE A 61 2.19 1.96 2.15
CA PHE A 61 1.11 2.79 1.64
C PHE A 61 0.10 1.98 0.82
N SER A 62 0.57 1.03 0.02
CA SER A 62 -0.27 0.14 -0.80
C SER A 62 -1.08 -0.85 0.04
N ILE A 63 -0.49 -1.42 1.10
CA ILE A 63 -1.21 -2.27 2.06
C ILE A 63 -2.30 -1.45 2.78
N GLY A 64 -1.95 -0.28 3.32
CA GLY A 64 -2.90 0.59 4.00
C GLY A 64 -4.04 1.05 3.09
N GLY A 65 -3.71 1.46 1.86
CA GLY A 65 -4.70 1.82 0.84
C GLY A 65 -5.58 0.64 0.43
N GLY A 66 -5.01 -0.56 0.32
CA GLY A 66 -5.76 -1.77 0.00
C GLY A 66 -6.73 -2.18 1.10
N VAL A 67 -6.31 -2.12 2.37
CA VAL A 67 -7.21 -2.32 3.53
C VAL A 67 -8.34 -1.30 3.50
N CYS A 68 -8.01 -0.02 3.29
CA CYS A 68 -8.99 1.05 3.17
C CYS A 68 -10.03 0.77 2.06
N ALA A 69 -9.59 0.31 0.89
CA ALA A 69 -10.46 -0.05 -0.22
C ALA A 69 -11.40 -1.23 0.12
N ILE A 70 -10.90 -2.24 0.85
CA ILE A 70 -11.73 -3.35 1.34
C ILE A 70 -12.81 -2.82 2.28
N TYR A 71 -12.44 -2.00 3.28
CA TYR A 71 -13.39 -1.42 4.23
C TYR A 71 -14.46 -0.56 3.53
N HIS A 72 -14.07 0.28 2.58
CA HIS A 72 -15.03 1.07 1.79
C HIS A 72 -15.99 0.21 0.99
N GLY A 73 -15.58 -0.99 0.56
CA GLY A 73 -16.45 -1.96 -0.11
C GLY A 73 -17.62 -2.46 0.76
N PHE A 74 -17.49 -2.34 2.09
CA PHE A 74 -18.53 -2.67 3.06
C PHE A 74 -19.24 -1.44 3.64
N CYS A 75 -18.73 -0.23 3.38
CA CYS A 75 -19.34 1.00 3.84
C CYS A 75 -20.69 1.28 3.16
N LYS A 76 -21.58 1.94 3.90
CA LYS A 76 -22.89 2.41 3.44
C LYS A 76 -22.81 3.35 2.23
N CYS A 77 -21.66 4.01 2.00
CA CYS A 77 -21.42 4.87 0.85
C CYS A 77 -21.38 4.11 -0.50
N VAL A 78 -21.03 2.82 -0.48
CA VAL A 78 -20.90 1.97 -1.67
C VAL A 78 -22.02 0.93 -1.72
N ARG A 79 -22.50 0.48 -0.56
CA ARG A 79 -23.57 -0.50 -0.42
C ARG A 79 -24.94 0.19 -0.46
N HIS A 80 -25.58 0.17 -1.63
CA HIS A 80 -26.93 0.71 -1.84
C HIS A 80 -28.06 -0.18 -1.26
N ASP A 81 -27.76 -1.39 -0.78
CA ASP A 81 -28.72 -2.38 -0.29
C ASP A 81 -29.33 -2.07 1.11
N TRP A 82 -29.08 -0.89 1.68
CA TRP A 82 -29.63 -0.47 2.98
C TRP A 82 -31.02 0.18 2.88
N LYS A 83 -31.66 0.14 1.71
CA LYS A 83 -33.04 0.62 1.47
C LYS A 83 -34.01 -0.55 1.30
N VAL A 84 -33.95 -1.53 2.20
CA VAL A 84 -35.01 -2.53 2.38
C VAL A 84 -35.57 -2.37 3.78
#